data_AF-A0A965KHF3-F1
#
_entry.id   AF-A0A965KHF3-F1
#
_cell.length_a   1.000
_cell.length_b   1.000
_cell.length_c   1.000
_cell.angle_alpha   90.00
_cell.angle_beta   90.00
_cell.angle_gamma   90.00
#
_symmetry.space_group_name_H-M   'P 1'
#
loop_
_entity.id
_entity.type
_entity.pdbx_description
1 polymer ?
#
loop_
_entity_poly.entity_id
_entity_poly.type
_entity_poly.pdbx_seq_one_letter_code
_entity_poly.pdbx_strand_id
1 'polypeptide(L)'
;MAKKKTRTKSGGIGSSILRGLAAIWRGLAKYLGKSIRFVAKGAKDLDPAHQRDGFAFLLLILAIMAAAGTWFDGGNIVGRALASFFYGGFGRIGVFTPLVLGYFAFRLFHSPQEKSATGRIVVGTIALLLSTTGIAHLLSGKPGTGTTAMHEGGGWLGYGISQPLVALMTDVLAYPVLILLLCFGLLVTTATPVSSVITRIKNTATWLNSKRPDRSEEEFEVTDTPPFETPVVAEWNKQQDDDEELDEESFDEEFTVEIPRIPLEAQLKEAPKSERRPEQLLLTSDVKYELPSQDLLKLGPAAKAKSKVNETVVASLTEVFKQFDIDAQVTGFMRGPTVTRYEVELGNAVKVERITALAKNISYAVASSDVRILSPIPGKSAVGIEIPNADR
;
A
#
# COMPACT_ATOMS: atom_id res chain seq x y z
N MET A 1 46.19 11.60 43.61
CA MET A 1 44.99 11.21 44.39
C MET A 1 43.77 11.98 43.89
N ALA A 2 42.90 11.37 43.10
CA ALA A 2 41.69 12.01 42.58
C ALA A 2 40.53 11.83 43.59
N LYS A 3 40.03 12.95 44.14
CA LYS A 3 38.97 12.99 45.15
C LYS A 3 37.62 12.67 44.49
N LYS A 4 37.09 11.46 44.73
CA LYS A 4 35.78 11.02 44.25
C LYS A 4 34.69 11.77 45.03
N LYS A 5 34.04 12.78 44.42
CA LYS A 5 32.86 13.45 44.99
C LYS A 5 31.68 12.47 44.96
N THR A 6 31.31 11.93 46.12
CA THR A 6 30.05 11.22 46.33
C THR A 6 28.90 12.23 46.35
N ARG A 7 28.09 12.24 45.30
CA ARG A 7 26.80 12.96 45.27
C ARG A 7 25.81 12.22 46.16
N THR A 8 25.53 12.75 47.35
CA THR A 8 24.40 12.32 48.18
C THR A 8 23.10 12.78 47.51
N LYS A 9 22.29 11.83 47.03
CA LYS A 9 20.92 12.10 46.59
C LYS A 9 20.03 12.18 47.83
N SER A 10 19.67 13.38 48.27
CA SER A 10 18.57 13.57 49.22
C SER A 10 17.26 13.21 48.52
N GLY A 11 16.80 11.97 48.74
CA GLY A 11 15.47 11.54 48.30
C GLY A 11 14.42 12.21 49.19
N GLY A 12 13.98 13.41 48.82
CA GLY A 12 12.91 14.11 49.52
C GLY A 12 11.62 13.29 49.56
N ILE A 13 10.78 13.54 50.57
CA ILE A 13 9.48 12.89 50.82
C ILE A 13 8.61 12.84 49.54
N GLY A 14 8.66 13.88 48.70
CA GLY A 14 7.97 13.90 47.40
C GLY A 14 8.43 12.80 46.43
N SER A 15 9.71 12.40 46.45
CA SER A 15 10.23 11.32 45.61
C SER A 15 9.74 9.93 46.05
N SER A 16 9.38 9.77 47.31
CA SER A 16 8.84 8.52 47.86
C SER A 16 7.34 8.40 47.56
N ILE A 17 6.60 9.50 47.68
CA ILE A 17 5.19 9.57 47.27
C ILE A 17 5.03 9.30 45.77
N LEU A 18 5.86 9.94 44.93
CA LEU A 18 5.82 9.73 43.48
C LEU A 18 6.14 8.28 43.10
N ARG A 19 7.09 7.64 43.80
CA ARG A 19 7.42 6.22 43.62
C ARG A 19 6.29 5.30 44.05
N GLY A 20 5.59 5.62 45.14
CA GLY A 20 4.40 4.89 45.59
C GLY A 20 3.26 4.97 44.56
N LEU A 21 2.93 6.16 44.08
CA LEU A 21 1.93 6.36 43.03
C LEU A 21 2.32 5.62 41.73
N ALA A 22 3.58 5.70 41.31
CA ALA A 22 4.07 4.97 40.15
C ALA A 22 4.03 3.44 40.32
N ALA A 23 4.15 2.93 41.56
CA ALA A 23 3.99 1.52 41.85
C ALA A 23 2.52 1.09 41.76
N ILE A 24 1.60 1.87 42.33
CA ILE A 24 0.14 1.64 42.23
C ILE A 24 -0.30 1.67 40.77
N TRP A 25 0.12 2.69 40.01
CA TRP A 25 -0.17 2.82 38.58
C TRP A 25 0.28 1.59 37.79
N ARG A 26 1.53 1.14 37.98
CA ARG A 26 2.05 -0.05 37.31
C ARG A 26 1.35 -1.33 37.75
N GLY A 27 0.93 -1.42 39.02
CA GLY A 27 0.16 -2.55 39.55
C GLY A 27 -1.20 -2.67 38.87
N LEU A 28 -1.98 -1.57 38.85
CA LEU A 28 -3.29 -1.51 38.20
C LEU A 28 -3.21 -1.80 36.71
N ALA A 29 -2.26 -1.16 36.01
CA ALA A 29 -2.04 -1.36 34.59
C ALA A 29 -1.73 -2.83 34.25
N LYS A 30 -0.84 -3.48 35.02
CA LYS A 30 -0.49 -4.89 34.83
C LYS A 30 -1.66 -5.83 35.14
N TYR A 31 -2.40 -5.56 36.21
CA TYR A 31 -3.57 -6.38 36.58
C TYR A 31 -4.62 -6.33 35.47
N LEU A 32 -4.97 -5.12 35.01
CA LEU A 32 -5.95 -4.92 33.96
C LEU A 32 -5.49 -5.52 32.62
N GLY A 33 -4.21 -5.31 32.26
CA GLY A 33 -3.62 -5.89 31.06
C GLY A 33 -3.63 -7.42 31.07
N LYS A 34 -3.35 -8.06 32.21
CA LYS A 34 -3.47 -9.52 32.37
C LYS A 34 -4.91 -9.99 32.21
N SER A 35 -5.89 -9.31 32.81
CA SER A 35 -7.31 -9.66 32.70
C SER A 35 -7.81 -9.57 31.26
N ILE A 36 -7.50 -8.48 30.55
CA ILE A 36 -7.90 -8.31 29.15
C ILE A 36 -7.25 -9.37 28.26
N ARG A 37 -5.95 -9.63 28.42
CA ARG A 37 -5.24 -10.69 27.67
C ARG A 37 -5.79 -12.08 27.97
N PHE A 38 -6.20 -12.35 29.21
CA PHE A 38 -6.80 -13.62 29.61
C PHE A 38 -8.15 -13.86 28.91
N VAL A 39 -9.04 -12.87 28.94
CA VAL A 39 -10.38 -12.96 28.33
C VAL A 39 -10.30 -13.03 26.81
N ALA A 40 -9.43 -12.23 26.20
CA ALA A 40 -9.34 -12.11 24.75
C ALA A 40 -8.41 -13.17 24.09
N LYS A 41 -7.91 -14.17 24.83
CA LYS A 41 -6.90 -15.15 24.36
C LYS A 41 -5.65 -14.47 23.74
N GLY A 42 -5.27 -13.30 24.25
CA GLY A 42 -4.10 -12.55 23.78
C GLY A 42 -2.76 -13.19 24.17
N ALA A 43 -1.66 -12.69 23.62
CA ALA A 43 -0.32 -13.26 23.81
C ALA A 43 0.05 -13.36 25.30
N LYS A 44 0.20 -14.60 25.81
CA LYS A 44 0.45 -14.88 27.24
C LYS A 44 1.90 -14.74 27.67
N ASP A 45 2.86 -14.62 26.75
CA ASP A 45 4.29 -14.73 27.07
C ASP A 45 5.12 -13.54 26.55
N LEU A 46 4.88 -12.37 27.14
CA LEU A 46 5.70 -11.17 26.89
C LEU A 46 6.59 -10.87 28.08
N ASP A 47 7.88 -10.64 27.82
CA ASP A 47 8.79 -10.09 28.82
C ASP A 47 8.16 -8.84 29.47
N PRO A 48 8.03 -8.78 30.81
CA PRO A 48 7.47 -7.64 31.53
C PRO A 48 8.02 -6.27 31.14
N ALA A 49 9.26 -6.20 30.64
CA ALA A 49 9.87 -4.95 30.17
C ALA A 49 9.24 -4.41 28.88
N HIS A 50 8.60 -5.25 28.07
CA HIS A 50 8.01 -4.91 26.78
C HIS A 50 6.49 -4.65 26.85
N GLN A 51 5.87 -4.83 28.01
CA GLN A 51 4.44 -4.62 28.21
C GLN A 51 4.15 -3.11 28.32
N ARG A 52 3.47 -2.53 27.33
CA ARG A 52 3.08 -1.11 27.28
C ARG A 52 1.81 -0.82 28.11
N ASP A 53 1.55 -1.63 29.13
CA ASP A 53 0.32 -1.62 29.93
C ASP A 53 0.05 -0.27 30.58
N GLY A 54 1.11 0.43 31.02
CA GLY A 54 0.97 1.74 31.65
C GLY A 54 0.39 2.79 30.70
N PHE A 55 0.80 2.78 29.43
CA PHE A 55 0.25 3.71 28.42
C PHE A 55 -1.15 3.29 27.97
N ALA A 56 -1.41 1.98 27.88
CA ALA A 56 -2.75 1.46 27.59
C ALA A 56 -3.76 1.86 28.68
N PHE A 57 -3.35 1.80 29.95
CA PHE A 57 -4.17 2.23 31.07
C PHE A 57 -4.44 3.75 31.06
N LEU A 58 -3.46 4.56 30.67
CA LEU A 58 -3.65 6.00 30.46
C LEU A 58 -4.72 6.26 29.38
N LEU A 59 -4.61 5.60 28.23
CA LEU A 59 -5.58 5.74 27.15
C LEU A 59 -6.98 5.30 27.57
N LEU A 60 -7.09 4.25 28.39
CA LEU A 60 -8.37 3.81 28.94
C LEU A 60 -8.99 4.86 29.84
N ILE A 61 -8.22 5.48 30.75
CA ILE A 61 -8.70 6.57 31.60
C ILE A 61 -9.16 7.74 30.73
N LEU A 62 -8.38 8.13 29.73
CA LEU A 62 -8.78 9.19 28.80
C LEU A 62 -10.04 8.82 28.01
N ALA A 63 -10.23 7.56 27.62
CA ALA A 63 -11.44 7.10 26.94
C ALA A 63 -12.67 7.24 27.85
N ILE A 64 -12.55 6.88 29.13
CA ILE A 64 -13.62 7.02 30.13
C ILE A 64 -13.93 8.51 30.37
N MET A 65 -12.89 9.34 30.52
CA MET A 65 -13.05 10.80 30.64
C MET A 65 -13.73 11.41 29.41
N ALA A 66 -13.38 10.95 28.21
CA ALA A 66 -14.02 11.37 26.97
C ALA A 66 -15.48 10.95 26.94
N ALA A 67 -15.81 9.70 27.31
CA ALA A 67 -17.19 9.24 27.36
C ALA A 67 -18.01 10.07 28.34
N ALA A 68 -17.47 10.30 29.54
CA ALA A 68 -18.09 11.12 30.57
C ALA A 68 -18.32 12.58 30.14
N GLY A 69 -17.47 13.14 29.28
CA GLY A 69 -17.62 14.51 28.79
C GLY A 69 -18.45 14.65 27.51
N THR A 70 -18.53 13.61 26.67
CA THR A 70 -19.15 13.73 25.33
C THR A 70 -20.47 13.00 25.19
N TRP A 71 -20.69 11.91 25.93
CA TRP A 71 -21.90 11.09 25.85
C TRP A 71 -22.82 11.30 27.05
N PHE A 72 -22.25 11.54 28.22
CA PHE A 72 -22.99 11.79 29.44
C PHE A 72 -23.03 13.29 29.69
N ASP A 73 -24.19 13.92 29.50
CA ASP A 73 -24.37 15.35 29.79
C ASP A 73 -24.45 15.58 31.31
N GLY A 74 -23.29 15.55 31.95
CA GLY A 74 -23.16 15.87 33.36
C GLY A 74 -23.23 17.38 33.56
N GLY A 75 -24.36 17.91 34.02
CA GLY A 75 -24.53 19.33 34.37
C GLY A 75 -23.59 19.86 35.48
N ASN A 76 -22.65 19.03 35.95
CA ASN A 76 -21.61 19.38 36.90
C ASN A 76 -20.40 20.06 36.22
N ILE A 77 -19.53 20.68 37.02
CA ILE A 77 -18.37 21.43 36.51
C ILE A 77 -17.40 20.52 35.75
N VAL A 78 -17.21 19.29 36.22
CA VAL A 78 -16.26 18.33 35.63
C VAL A 78 -16.73 17.88 34.26
N GLY A 79 -18.00 17.50 34.11
CA GLY A 79 -18.62 17.10 32.84
C GLY A 79 -18.51 18.20 31.79
N ARG A 80 -18.87 19.44 32.16
CA ARG A 80 -18.69 20.61 31.28
C ARG A 80 -17.23 20.87 30.91
N ALA A 81 -16.29 20.75 31.85
CA ALA A 81 -14.87 20.93 31.57
C ALA A 81 -14.35 19.86 30.60
N LEU A 82 -14.74 18.60 30.78
CA LEU A 82 -14.40 17.50 29.88
C LEU A 82 -15.03 17.71 28.49
N ALA A 83 -16.32 18.07 28.43
CA ALA A 83 -17.00 18.41 27.20
C ALA A 83 -16.26 19.52 26.43
N SER A 84 -15.96 20.63 27.11
CA SER A 84 -15.20 21.74 26.52
C SER A 84 -13.80 21.35 26.06
N PHE A 85 -13.12 20.45 26.77
CA PHE A 85 -11.82 19.96 26.34
C PHE A 85 -11.91 19.13 25.06
N PHE A 86 -12.83 18.15 25.00
CA PHE A 86 -12.94 17.25 23.86
C PHE A 86 -13.61 17.91 22.64
N TYR A 87 -14.71 18.64 22.82
CA TYR A 87 -15.34 19.40 21.74
C TYR A 87 -14.49 20.61 21.33
N GLY A 88 -13.76 21.24 22.25
CA GLY A 88 -12.79 22.27 21.88
C GLY A 88 -11.64 21.72 21.03
N GLY A 89 -11.10 20.55 21.39
CA GLY A 89 -9.99 19.93 20.67
C GLY A 89 -10.39 19.37 19.30
N PHE A 90 -11.45 18.57 19.25
CA PHE A 90 -11.84 17.76 18.09
C PHE A 90 -13.13 18.25 17.40
N GLY A 91 -13.78 19.29 17.94
CA GLY A 91 -15.05 19.77 17.44
C GLY A 91 -16.15 18.72 17.54
N ARG A 92 -17.08 18.74 16.60
CA ARG A 92 -18.23 17.82 16.54
C ARG A 92 -17.81 16.36 16.39
N ILE A 93 -16.64 16.10 15.80
CA ILE A 93 -16.07 14.75 15.66
C ILE A 93 -15.63 14.18 17.01
N GLY A 94 -15.44 15.04 18.03
CA GLY A 94 -15.05 14.64 19.39
C GLY A 94 -15.97 13.64 20.06
N VAL A 95 -17.22 13.49 19.60
CA VAL A 95 -18.15 12.44 20.06
C VAL A 95 -17.61 11.02 19.83
N PHE A 96 -16.71 10.82 18.86
CA PHE A 96 -16.08 9.53 18.57
C PHE A 96 -14.77 9.30 19.34
N THR A 97 -14.22 10.32 20.00
CA THR A 97 -12.98 10.23 20.78
C THR A 97 -12.98 9.09 21.82
N PRO A 98 -14.09 8.82 22.57
CA PRO A 98 -14.13 7.69 23.51
C PRO A 98 -13.89 6.34 22.82
N LEU A 99 -14.47 6.13 21.64
CA LEU A 99 -14.34 4.89 20.86
C LEU A 99 -12.92 4.71 20.32
N VAL A 100 -12.32 5.78 19.77
CA VAL A 100 -10.97 5.74 19.22
C VAL A 100 -9.96 5.45 20.34
N LEU A 101 -10.04 6.15 21.47
CA LEU A 101 -9.15 5.92 22.62
C LEU A 101 -9.36 4.54 23.23
N GLY A 102 -10.61 4.09 23.35
CA GLY A 102 -10.95 2.75 23.84
C GLY A 102 -10.40 1.64 22.95
N TYR A 103 -10.52 1.78 21.62
CA TYR A 103 -9.93 0.86 20.65
C TYR A 103 -8.41 0.76 20.82
N PHE A 104 -7.71 1.89 20.93
CA PHE A 104 -6.25 1.89 21.13
C PHE A 104 -5.84 1.33 22.49
N ALA A 105 -6.58 1.63 23.55
CA ALA A 105 -6.35 1.06 24.87
C ALA A 105 -6.48 -0.48 24.83
N PHE A 106 -7.60 -0.99 24.30
CA PHE A 106 -7.84 -2.42 24.15
C PHE A 106 -6.76 -3.09 23.30
N ARG A 107 -6.44 -2.51 22.14
CA ARG A 107 -5.44 -3.07 21.24
C ARG A 107 -4.05 -3.11 21.88
N LEU A 108 -3.66 -2.07 22.62
CA LEU A 108 -2.37 -2.03 23.28
C LEU A 108 -2.27 -3.04 24.43
N PHE A 109 -3.39 -3.35 25.09
CA PHE A 109 -3.46 -4.47 26.03
C PHE A 109 -3.39 -5.83 25.31
N HIS A 110 -4.02 -5.97 24.14
CA HIS A 110 -4.16 -7.25 23.44
C HIS A 110 -2.92 -7.68 22.62
N SER A 111 -2.35 -6.78 21.80
CA SER A 111 -1.31 -7.12 20.81
C SER A 111 -0.06 -6.22 20.90
N PRO A 112 0.75 -6.28 21.99
CA PRO A 112 1.90 -5.38 22.17
C PRO A 112 3.07 -5.64 21.20
N GLN A 113 3.13 -6.82 20.55
CA GLN A 113 4.31 -7.28 19.81
C GLN A 113 4.40 -6.77 18.35
N GLU A 114 3.28 -6.41 17.72
CA GLU A 114 3.26 -6.00 16.31
C GLU A 114 3.65 -4.52 16.15
N LYS A 115 4.92 -4.19 16.38
CA LYS A 115 5.42 -2.80 16.28
C LYS A 115 5.13 -2.17 14.92
N SER A 116 5.30 -2.91 13.82
CA SER A 116 5.04 -2.45 12.46
C SER A 116 3.55 -2.16 12.21
N ALA A 117 2.66 -3.10 12.55
CA ALA A 117 1.22 -2.91 12.38
C ALA A 117 0.64 -1.84 13.31
N THR A 118 1.23 -1.66 14.50
CA THR A 118 0.86 -0.62 15.45
C THR A 118 1.28 0.75 14.93
N GLY A 119 2.53 0.89 14.45
CA GLY A 119 3.02 2.15 13.89
C GLY A 119 2.16 2.60 12.71
N ARG A 120 1.88 1.69 11.77
CA ARG A 120 1.00 1.97 10.63
C ARG A 120 -0.38 2.44 11.07
N ILE A 121 -1.04 1.74 11.98
CA ILE A 121 -2.40 2.11 12.39
C ILE A 121 -2.43 3.41 13.20
N VAL A 122 -1.41 3.69 14.02
CA VAL A 122 -1.28 5.00 14.69
C VAL A 122 -1.17 6.11 13.65
N VAL A 123 -0.27 5.99 12.67
CA VAL A 123 -0.12 6.98 11.58
C VAL A 123 -1.43 7.14 10.80
N GLY A 124 -2.09 6.03 10.44
CA GLY A 124 -3.36 6.05 9.73
C GLY A 124 -4.46 6.76 10.51
N THR A 125 -4.61 6.46 11.80
CA THR A 125 -5.62 7.13 12.64
C THR A 125 -5.34 8.61 12.90
N ILE A 126 -4.07 9.02 13.00
CA ILE A 126 -3.71 10.44 13.09
C ILE A 126 -4.09 11.15 11.79
N ALA A 127 -3.77 10.57 10.63
CA ALA A 127 -4.16 11.12 9.34
C ALA A 127 -5.69 11.21 9.19
N LEU A 128 -6.42 10.17 9.60
CA LEU A 128 -7.89 10.17 9.62
C LEU A 128 -8.45 11.25 10.55
N LEU A 129 -7.88 11.38 11.74
CA LEU A 129 -8.32 12.38 12.72
C LEU A 129 -8.10 13.79 12.17
N LEU A 130 -6.88 14.12 11.72
CA LEU A 130 -6.57 15.43 11.15
C LEU A 130 -7.42 15.75 9.93
N SER A 131 -7.60 14.79 9.03
CA SER A 131 -8.43 14.98 7.84
C SER A 131 -9.91 15.20 8.23
N THR A 132 -10.48 14.34 9.07
CA THR A 132 -11.90 14.42 9.44
C THR A 132 -12.19 15.70 10.23
N THR A 133 -11.31 16.10 11.16
CA THR A 133 -11.47 17.36 11.88
C THR A 133 -11.24 18.56 10.95
N GLY A 134 -10.27 18.52 10.04
CA GLY A 134 -10.06 19.57 9.05
C GLY A 134 -11.27 19.78 8.14
N ILE A 135 -11.82 18.70 7.59
CA ILE A 135 -13.04 18.75 6.76
C ILE A 135 -14.22 19.26 7.58
N ALA A 136 -14.41 18.78 8.81
CA ALA A 136 -15.48 19.26 9.69
C ALA A 136 -15.36 20.76 10.00
N HIS A 137 -14.14 21.31 10.09
CA HIS A 137 -13.94 22.74 10.28
C HIS A 137 -14.34 23.53 9.03
N LEU A 138 -13.90 23.10 7.84
CA LEU A 138 -14.27 23.76 6.57
C LEU A 138 -15.78 23.69 6.30
N LEU A 139 -16.39 22.52 6.53
CA LEU A 139 -17.84 22.33 6.35
C LEU A 139 -18.69 23.15 7.32
N SER A 140 -18.13 23.57 8.46
CA SER A 140 -18.88 24.39 9.42
C SER A 140 -19.17 25.79 8.88
N GLY A 141 -18.37 26.28 7.92
CA GLY A 141 -18.54 27.61 7.32
C GLY A 141 -18.41 28.77 8.30
N LYS A 142 -17.97 28.53 9.54
CA LYS A 142 -17.83 29.53 10.59
C LYS A 142 -16.37 30.00 10.68
N PRO A 143 -16.01 31.17 10.12
CA PRO A 143 -14.65 31.69 10.23
C PRO A 143 -14.31 32.10 11.67
N GLY A 144 -13.04 31.93 12.06
CA GLY A 144 -12.49 32.43 13.33
C GLY A 144 -12.28 31.36 14.41
N THR A 145 -11.85 31.83 15.59
CA THR A 145 -11.44 31.00 16.75
C THR A 145 -12.42 31.02 17.91
N GLY A 146 -13.64 31.53 17.69
CA GLY A 146 -14.69 31.60 18.72
C GLY A 146 -15.03 30.21 19.27
N THR A 147 -15.42 30.15 20.55
CA THR A 147 -15.73 28.88 21.24
C THR A 147 -16.80 28.07 20.52
N THR A 148 -17.85 28.73 20.03
CA THR A 148 -18.92 28.12 19.24
C THR A 148 -18.43 27.59 17.89
N ALA A 149 -17.56 28.34 17.21
CA ALA A 149 -16.96 27.92 15.93
C ALA A 149 -16.06 26.68 16.11
N MET A 150 -15.26 26.64 17.18
CA MET A 150 -14.43 25.47 17.48
C MET A 150 -15.28 24.24 17.80
N HIS A 151 -16.30 24.39 18.64
CA HIS A 151 -17.14 23.26 19.07
C HIS A 151 -18.00 22.68 17.94
N GLU A 152 -18.59 23.53 17.10
CA GLU A 152 -19.47 23.08 16.01
C GLU A 152 -18.71 22.60 14.76
N GLY A 153 -17.48 23.08 14.56
CA GLY A 153 -16.60 22.66 13.48
C GLY A 153 -15.70 21.48 13.85
N GLY A 154 -14.43 21.56 13.47
CA GLY A 154 -13.40 20.55 13.73
C GLY A 154 -12.54 20.79 14.97
N GLY A 155 -12.90 21.74 15.83
CA GLY A 155 -12.09 22.13 16.98
C GLY A 155 -10.76 22.79 16.60
N TRP A 156 -9.90 22.94 17.60
CA TRP A 156 -8.56 23.49 17.44
C TRP A 156 -7.69 22.66 16.51
N LEU A 157 -7.85 21.33 16.50
CA LEU A 157 -7.10 20.46 15.58
C LEU A 157 -7.54 20.66 14.13
N GLY A 158 -8.85 20.75 13.89
CA GLY A 158 -9.41 21.03 12.57
C GLY A 158 -8.97 22.40 12.05
N TYR A 159 -9.11 23.44 12.88
CA TYR A 159 -8.63 24.79 12.56
C TYR A 159 -7.14 24.81 12.24
N GLY A 160 -6.32 24.16 13.07
CA GLY A 160 -4.87 24.16 12.94
C GLY A 160 -4.35 23.50 11.66
N ILE A 161 -5.09 22.52 11.12
CA ILE A 161 -4.72 21.86 9.84
C ILE A 161 -5.36 22.55 8.63
N SER A 162 -6.62 22.98 8.73
CA SER A 162 -7.37 23.48 7.59
C SER A 162 -6.99 24.92 7.23
N GLN A 163 -6.74 25.79 8.22
CA GLN A 163 -6.47 27.20 7.94
C GLN A 163 -5.16 27.45 7.19
N PRO A 164 -4.02 26.83 7.54
CA PRO A 164 -2.80 26.97 6.74
C PRO A 164 -2.99 26.44 5.32
N LEU A 165 -3.79 25.38 5.16
CA LEU A 165 -4.07 24.79 3.87
C LEU A 165 -4.91 25.74 2.99
N VAL A 166 -5.99 26.31 3.54
CA VAL A 166 -6.79 27.34 2.87
C VAL A 166 -5.94 28.54 2.48
N ALA A 167 -5.07 29.00 3.37
CA ALA A 167 -4.17 30.12 3.11
C ALA A 167 -3.18 29.86 1.97
N LEU A 168 -2.79 28.59 1.75
CA LEU A 168 -1.86 28.20 0.69
C LEU A 168 -2.53 27.99 -0.67
N MET A 169 -3.75 27.44 -0.71
CA MET A 169 -4.33 26.91 -1.95
C MET A 169 -5.82 27.20 -2.16
N THR A 170 -6.46 28.05 -1.35
CA THR A 170 -7.90 28.38 -1.33
C THR A 170 -8.81 27.31 -0.71
N ASP A 171 -10.01 27.73 -0.30
CA ASP A 171 -11.03 26.85 0.28
C ASP A 171 -11.40 25.68 -0.64
N VAL A 172 -11.53 25.95 -1.94
CA VAL A 172 -11.93 24.95 -2.94
C VAL A 172 -10.89 23.84 -3.08
N LEU A 173 -9.60 24.17 -3.04
CA LEU A 173 -8.52 23.18 -3.17
C LEU A 173 -8.17 22.50 -1.84
N ALA A 174 -8.49 23.10 -0.70
CA ALA A 174 -8.27 22.49 0.62
C ALA A 174 -9.11 21.21 0.83
N TYR A 175 -10.37 21.19 0.34
CA TYR A 175 -11.24 20.01 0.41
C TYR A 175 -10.64 18.75 -0.24
N PRO A 176 -10.26 18.74 -1.53
CA PRO A 176 -9.72 17.55 -2.17
C PRO A 176 -8.42 17.07 -1.52
N VAL A 177 -7.57 17.97 -1.01
CA VAL A 177 -6.34 17.57 -0.30
C VAL A 177 -6.66 16.87 1.02
N LEU A 178 -7.61 17.39 1.81
CA LEU A 178 -8.03 16.73 3.04
C LEU A 178 -8.75 15.41 2.75
N ILE A 179 -9.56 15.31 1.69
CA ILE A 179 -10.20 14.07 1.26
C ILE A 179 -9.13 13.04 0.85
N LEU A 180 -8.09 13.45 0.12
CA LEU A 180 -6.98 12.58 -0.24
C LEU A 180 -6.26 12.07 1.02
N LEU A 181 -6.02 12.96 2.00
CA LEU A 181 -5.47 12.57 3.30
C LEU A 181 -6.40 11.60 4.07
N LEU A 182 -7.72 11.75 3.96
CA LEU A 182 -8.70 10.82 4.53
C LEU A 182 -8.56 9.43 3.91
N CYS A 183 -8.57 9.37 2.58
CA CYS A 183 -8.41 8.13 1.82
C CYS A 183 -7.07 7.46 2.13
N PHE A 184 -5.99 8.24 2.17
CA PHE A 184 -4.67 7.75 2.57
C PHE A 184 -4.69 7.19 4.00
N GLY A 185 -5.30 7.89 4.95
CA GLY A 185 -5.46 7.42 6.33
C GLY A 185 -6.21 6.08 6.41
N LEU A 186 -7.28 5.90 5.61
CA LEU A 186 -8.03 4.64 5.51
C LEU A 186 -7.16 3.51 4.95
N LEU A 187 -6.39 3.78 3.89
CA LEU A 187 -5.50 2.79 3.26
C LEU A 187 -4.40 2.32 4.20
N VAL A 188 -3.74 3.27 4.86
CA VAL A 188 -2.70 3.01 5.85
C VAL A 188 -3.29 2.20 7.00
N THR A 189 -4.46 2.58 7.54
CA THR A 189 -5.11 1.85 8.64
C THR A 189 -5.49 0.43 8.24
N THR A 190 -6.05 0.23 7.04
CA THR A 190 -6.56 -1.07 6.56
C THR A 190 -5.50 -1.99 5.97
N ALA A 191 -4.23 -1.57 5.91
CA ALA A 191 -3.16 -2.32 5.25
C ALA A 191 -3.38 -2.52 3.74
N THR A 192 -4.26 -1.76 3.11
CA THR A 192 -4.68 -2.01 1.72
C THR A 192 -3.76 -1.26 0.77
N PRO A 193 -2.98 -1.94 -0.10
CA PRO A 193 -2.20 -1.27 -1.13
C PRO A 193 -3.12 -0.55 -2.12
N VAL A 194 -2.67 0.60 -2.64
CA VAL A 194 -3.43 1.39 -3.63
C VAL A 194 -3.78 0.55 -4.86
N SER A 195 -2.86 -0.31 -5.32
CA SER A 195 -3.09 -1.23 -6.45
C SER A 195 -4.27 -2.17 -6.21
N SER A 196 -4.41 -2.70 -5.00
CA SER A 196 -5.51 -3.60 -4.63
C SER A 196 -6.87 -2.90 -4.66
N VAL A 197 -6.91 -1.59 -4.40
CA VAL A 197 -8.13 -0.77 -4.52
C VAL A 197 -8.53 -0.64 -5.98
N ILE A 198 -7.59 -0.31 -6.86
CA ILE A 198 -7.86 -0.17 -8.30
C ILE A 198 -8.40 -1.49 -8.87
N THR A 199 -7.82 -2.63 -8.49
CA THR A 199 -8.32 -3.94 -8.92
C THR A 199 -9.74 -4.21 -8.43
N ARG A 200 -10.07 -3.87 -7.18
CA ARG A 200 -11.43 -4.02 -6.65
C ARG A 200 -12.43 -3.11 -7.36
N ILE A 201 -12.06 -1.86 -7.65
CA ILE A 201 -12.90 -0.93 -8.41
C ILE A 201 -13.16 -1.48 -9.81
N LYS A 202 -12.12 -1.95 -10.52
CA LYS A 202 -12.26 -2.55 -11.85
C LYS A 202 -13.18 -3.77 -11.83
N ASN A 203 -13.02 -4.66 -10.86
CA ASN A 203 -13.85 -5.87 -10.74
C ASN A 203 -15.31 -5.55 -10.41
N THR A 204 -15.56 -4.54 -9.56
CA THR A 204 -16.92 -4.08 -9.26
C THR A 204 -17.53 -3.35 -10.46
N ALA A 205 -16.74 -2.57 -11.20
CA ALA A 205 -17.19 -1.88 -12.40
C ALA A 205 -17.54 -2.85 -13.52
N THR A 206 -16.74 -3.90 -13.75
CA THR A 206 -17.08 -4.96 -14.71
C THR A 206 -18.30 -5.74 -14.28
N TRP A 207 -18.45 -6.06 -12.99
CA TRP A 207 -19.66 -6.69 -12.45
C TRP A 207 -20.92 -5.81 -12.58
N LEU A 208 -20.78 -4.50 -12.38
CA LEU A 208 -21.89 -3.57 -12.54
C LEU A 208 -22.25 -3.39 -14.02
N ASN A 209 -21.24 -3.38 -14.90
CA ASN A 209 -21.45 -3.32 -16.35
C ASN A 209 -22.08 -4.61 -16.88
N SER A 210 -21.73 -5.78 -16.33
CA SER A 210 -22.39 -7.05 -16.68
C SER A 210 -23.84 -7.17 -16.17
N LYS A 211 -24.27 -6.25 -15.30
CA LYS A 211 -25.66 -6.12 -14.85
C LYS A 211 -26.46 -5.09 -15.63
N ARG A 212 -25.84 -4.31 -16.53
CA ARG A 212 -26.60 -3.49 -17.45
C ARG A 212 -27.36 -4.45 -18.38
N PRO A 213 -28.69 -4.32 -18.51
CA PRO A 213 -29.43 -5.12 -19.47
C PRO A 213 -28.77 -4.89 -20.82
N ASP A 214 -28.38 -5.99 -21.47
CA ASP A 214 -27.95 -5.98 -22.85
C ASP A 214 -29.12 -5.39 -23.62
N ARG A 215 -29.00 -4.10 -23.94
CA ARG A 215 -29.97 -3.42 -24.77
C ARG A 215 -29.68 -4.02 -26.12
N SER A 216 -30.42 -5.07 -26.47
CA SER A 216 -30.43 -5.61 -27.82
C SER A 216 -30.64 -4.40 -28.72
N GLU A 217 -29.57 -3.96 -29.37
CA GLU A 217 -29.71 -3.09 -30.51
C GLU A 217 -30.62 -3.91 -31.42
N GLU A 218 -31.86 -3.44 -31.61
CA GLU A 218 -32.64 -3.90 -32.75
C GLU A 218 -31.67 -3.78 -33.91
N GLU A 219 -31.31 -4.93 -34.48
CA GLU A 219 -30.47 -5.05 -35.65
C GLU A 219 -31.05 -4.06 -36.64
N PHE A 220 -30.43 -2.89 -36.71
CA PHE A 220 -30.88 -1.83 -37.60
C PHE A 220 -30.63 -2.45 -38.96
N GLU A 221 -31.70 -2.92 -39.62
CA GLU A 221 -31.62 -3.37 -41.00
C GLU A 221 -30.97 -2.22 -41.74
N VAL A 222 -29.70 -2.39 -42.06
CA VAL A 222 -28.99 -1.51 -42.97
C VAL A 222 -29.67 -1.79 -44.29
N THR A 223 -30.74 -1.05 -44.56
CA THR A 223 -31.33 -1.01 -45.89
C THR A 223 -30.20 -0.61 -46.83
N ASP A 224 -30.01 -1.35 -47.92
CA ASP A 224 -29.03 -1.09 -48.99
C ASP A 224 -29.29 0.24 -49.75
N THR A 225 -29.96 1.19 -49.11
CA THR A 225 -30.02 2.57 -49.56
C THR A 225 -28.61 3.15 -49.49
N PRO A 226 -28.07 3.70 -50.60
CA PRO A 226 -26.76 4.32 -50.60
C PRO A 226 -26.70 5.42 -49.53
N PRO A 227 -25.52 5.69 -48.94
CA PRO A 227 -25.36 6.45 -47.68
C PRO A 227 -25.90 7.89 -47.63
N PHE A 228 -26.56 8.38 -48.68
CA PHE A 228 -26.94 9.77 -48.89
C PHE A 228 -28.44 9.96 -49.17
N GLU A 229 -29.24 8.88 -49.26
CA GLU A 229 -30.68 8.95 -49.58
C GLU A 229 -31.57 8.53 -48.40
N THR A 230 -31.24 8.99 -47.19
CA THR A 230 -32.23 8.98 -46.09
C THR A 230 -33.15 10.18 -46.23
N PRO A 231 -34.46 10.05 -45.95
CA PRO A 231 -35.42 11.16 -46.10
C PRO A 231 -35.05 12.39 -45.27
N VAL A 232 -34.32 12.19 -44.17
CA VAL A 232 -33.78 13.27 -43.31
C VAL A 232 -32.65 14.06 -43.99
N VAL A 233 -31.80 13.40 -44.78
CA VAL A 233 -30.66 14.03 -45.48
C VAL A 233 -31.10 14.66 -46.80
N ALA A 234 -32.08 14.05 -47.49
CA ALA A 234 -32.66 14.60 -48.71
C ALA A 234 -33.33 15.98 -48.50
N GLU A 235 -33.87 16.21 -47.31
CA GLU A 235 -34.50 17.48 -46.93
C GLU A 235 -33.46 18.57 -46.61
N TRP A 236 -32.29 18.18 -46.06
CA TRP A 236 -31.14 19.09 -45.86
C TRP A 236 -30.42 19.45 -47.16
N ASN A 237 -30.21 18.49 -48.07
CA ASN A 237 -29.55 18.77 -49.35
C ASN A 237 -30.39 19.68 -50.25
N LYS A 238 -31.73 19.55 -50.24
CA LYS A 238 -32.61 20.48 -50.95
C LYS A 238 -32.52 21.92 -50.49
N GLN A 239 -31.98 22.16 -49.30
CA GLN A 239 -31.85 23.47 -48.68
C GLN A 239 -30.45 24.07 -48.86
N GLN A 240 -29.51 23.31 -49.46
CA GLN A 240 -28.11 23.70 -49.67
C GLN A 240 -27.76 23.99 -51.13
N ASP A 241 -28.67 23.80 -52.08
CA ASP A 241 -28.50 24.19 -53.49
C ASP A 241 -28.61 25.73 -53.71
N ASP A 242 -28.70 26.52 -52.63
CA ASP A 242 -28.51 27.97 -52.68
C ASP A 242 -27.02 28.27 -52.42
N ASP A 243 -26.24 28.20 -53.50
CA ASP A 243 -24.80 28.42 -53.57
C ASP A 243 -24.34 29.74 -52.92
N GLU A 244 -23.61 29.66 -51.80
CA GLU A 244 -22.58 30.65 -51.44
C GLU A 244 -21.22 29.94 -51.52
N GLU A 245 -20.47 30.19 -52.61
CA GLU A 245 -19.07 29.78 -52.76
C GLU A 245 -18.23 30.36 -51.61
N LEU A 246 -17.73 29.50 -50.71
CA LEU A 246 -16.76 29.87 -49.70
C LEU A 246 -15.35 29.66 -50.26
N ASP A 247 -14.56 30.75 -50.28
CA ASP A 247 -13.17 30.79 -50.74
C ASP A 247 -12.28 29.82 -49.93
N GLU A 248 -11.66 28.85 -50.61
CA GLU A 248 -10.81 27.80 -50.01
C GLU A 248 -9.50 28.33 -49.40
N GLU A 249 -9.13 29.59 -49.63
CA GLU A 249 -7.86 30.15 -49.16
C GLU A 249 -7.83 30.51 -47.66
N SER A 250 -8.97 30.61 -46.96
CA SER A 250 -8.98 31.05 -45.55
C SER A 250 -8.75 29.93 -44.53
N PHE A 251 -8.75 28.67 -44.94
CA PHE A 251 -8.78 27.54 -44.00
C PHE A 251 -7.39 27.12 -43.47
N ASP A 252 -6.33 27.44 -44.20
CA ASP A 252 -4.96 27.05 -43.82
C ASP A 252 -4.29 27.99 -42.80
N GLU A 253 -4.88 29.15 -42.49
CA GLU A 253 -4.28 30.13 -41.55
C GLU A 253 -4.71 29.95 -40.07
N GLU A 254 -5.81 29.26 -39.76
CA GLU A 254 -6.37 29.28 -38.39
C GLU A 254 -5.89 28.13 -37.48
N PHE A 255 -5.22 27.09 -38.00
CA PHE A 255 -4.96 25.85 -37.25
C PHE A 255 -3.50 25.36 -37.16
N THR A 256 -2.50 26.22 -37.27
CA THR A 256 -1.12 25.85 -36.94
C THR A 256 -0.75 26.22 -35.50
N VAL A 257 -0.86 25.27 -34.57
CA VAL A 257 -0.34 25.43 -33.19
C VAL A 257 1.18 25.30 -33.21
N GLU A 258 1.90 26.39 -32.97
CA GLU A 258 3.36 26.38 -32.85
C GLU A 258 3.82 25.53 -31.65
N ILE A 259 4.58 24.47 -31.93
CA ILE A 259 5.20 23.64 -30.91
C ILE A 259 6.35 24.43 -30.26
N PRO A 260 6.35 24.66 -28.93
CA PRO A 260 7.41 25.43 -28.28
C PRO A 260 8.75 24.70 -28.39
N ARG A 261 9.62 25.18 -29.31
CA ARG A 261 11.01 24.73 -29.43
C ARG A 261 11.87 25.53 -28.46
N ILE A 262 12.51 24.84 -27.52
CA ILE A 262 13.48 25.45 -26.60
C ILE A 262 14.61 26.06 -27.45
N PRO A 263 15.04 27.31 -27.19
CA PRO A 263 16.13 27.94 -27.93
C PRO A 263 17.42 27.10 -27.83
N LEU A 264 18.01 26.77 -28.98
CA LEU A 264 19.23 25.96 -29.08
C LEU A 264 20.39 26.56 -28.25
N GLU A 265 20.41 27.88 -28.09
CA GLU A 265 21.37 28.63 -27.27
C GLU A 265 21.36 28.23 -25.80
N ALA A 266 20.19 27.81 -25.26
CA ALA A 266 20.08 27.33 -23.88
C ALA A 266 20.68 25.92 -23.70
N GLN A 267 20.74 25.12 -24.77
CA GLN A 267 21.34 23.77 -24.77
C GLN A 267 22.86 23.78 -24.99
N LEU A 268 23.42 24.90 -25.46
CA LEU A 268 24.83 25.04 -25.81
C LEU A 268 25.72 25.60 -24.68
N LYS A 269 25.17 25.87 -23.48
CA LYS A 269 25.97 26.35 -22.35
C LYS A 269 26.82 25.24 -21.72
N GLU A 270 28.09 25.25 -22.14
CA GLU A 270 29.32 24.87 -21.41
C GLU A 270 29.50 23.40 -20.99
N ALA A 271 29.86 22.56 -21.95
CA ALA A 271 30.79 21.45 -21.67
C ALA A 271 32.21 22.02 -21.49
N PRO A 272 33.04 21.47 -20.57
CA PRO A 272 34.42 21.93 -20.38
C PRO A 272 35.20 21.78 -21.69
N LYS A 273 35.71 22.89 -22.23
CA LYS A 273 36.55 22.89 -23.42
C LYS A 273 37.87 22.18 -23.10
N SER A 274 37.95 20.90 -23.46
CA SER A 274 39.24 20.24 -23.69
C SER A 274 39.96 20.98 -24.82
N GLU A 275 41.13 21.56 -24.55
CA GLU A 275 41.98 22.22 -25.56
C GLU A 275 42.50 21.25 -26.63
N ARG A 276 42.40 19.94 -26.37
CA ARG A 276 42.66 18.92 -27.38
C ARG A 276 41.38 18.68 -28.16
N ARG A 277 41.37 19.14 -29.41
CA ARG A 277 40.37 18.74 -30.41
C ARG A 277 40.34 17.20 -30.42
N PRO A 278 39.19 16.55 -30.18
CA PRO A 278 39.10 15.10 -30.30
C PRO A 278 39.39 14.74 -31.75
N GLU A 279 40.62 14.34 -32.03
CA GLU A 279 41.00 13.78 -33.32
C GLU A 279 40.48 12.35 -33.35
N GLN A 280 39.39 12.15 -34.09
CA GLN A 280 39.00 10.81 -34.48
C GLN A 280 40.08 10.28 -35.42
N LEU A 281 40.92 9.38 -34.92
CA LEU A 281 41.88 8.67 -35.75
C LEU A 281 41.08 7.98 -36.86
N LEU A 282 41.27 8.43 -38.10
CA LEU A 282 40.71 7.76 -39.26
C LEU A 282 41.30 6.35 -39.28
N LEU A 283 40.43 5.33 -39.24
CA LEU A 283 40.89 3.96 -39.47
C LEU A 283 41.42 3.91 -40.89
N THR A 284 42.74 3.95 -41.06
CA THR A 284 43.37 3.67 -42.34
C THR A 284 43.05 2.23 -42.72
N SER A 285 42.72 2.01 -43.99
CA SER A 285 42.44 0.68 -44.58
C SER A 285 43.60 -0.32 -44.46
N ASP A 286 44.75 0.14 -43.97
CA ASP A 286 46.00 -0.59 -43.88
C ASP A 286 46.17 -1.29 -42.52
N VAL A 287 45.24 -1.10 -41.58
CA VAL A 287 45.25 -1.78 -40.28
C VAL A 287 44.69 -3.19 -40.44
N LYS A 288 45.58 -4.18 -40.52
CA LYS A 288 45.21 -5.60 -40.52
C LYS A 288 44.70 -6.00 -39.13
N TYR A 289 43.38 -6.07 -38.97
CA TYR A 289 42.75 -6.58 -37.75
C TYR A 289 43.01 -8.08 -37.62
N GLU A 290 43.77 -8.48 -36.60
CA GLU A 290 43.92 -9.89 -36.24
C GLU A 290 42.86 -10.26 -35.18
N LEU A 291 42.01 -11.23 -35.53
CA LEU A 291 40.97 -11.72 -34.63
C LEU A 291 41.64 -12.35 -33.38
N PRO A 292 41.30 -11.91 -32.16
CA PRO A 292 41.83 -12.50 -30.95
C PRO A 292 41.47 -13.99 -30.86
N SER A 293 42.41 -14.84 -30.46
CA SER A 293 42.14 -16.28 -30.30
C SER A 293 41.07 -16.52 -29.22
N GLN A 294 40.24 -17.55 -29.43
CA GLN A 294 39.27 -18.03 -28.43
C GLN A 294 39.95 -18.53 -27.15
N ASP A 295 41.26 -18.78 -27.18
CA ASP A 295 42.06 -19.17 -26.01
C ASP A 295 42.16 -18.07 -24.94
N LEU A 296 41.78 -16.83 -25.28
CA LEU A 296 41.63 -15.76 -24.29
C LEU A 296 40.43 -15.99 -23.35
N LEU A 297 39.52 -16.89 -23.71
CA LEU A 297 38.37 -17.24 -22.89
C LEU A 297 38.74 -18.32 -21.88
N LYS A 298 38.37 -18.10 -20.62
CA LYS A 298 38.49 -19.12 -19.58
C LYS A 298 37.45 -20.21 -19.79
N LEU A 299 37.89 -21.47 -19.89
CA LEU A 299 36.99 -22.62 -19.92
C LEU A 299 36.27 -22.77 -18.57
N GLY A 300 34.94 -22.92 -18.63
CA GLY A 300 34.12 -23.21 -17.47
C GLY A 300 34.20 -24.69 -17.06
N PRO A 301 33.84 -25.03 -15.80
CA PRO A 301 33.75 -26.41 -15.35
C PRO A 301 32.66 -27.17 -16.12
N ALA A 302 32.86 -28.48 -16.32
CA ALA A 302 31.90 -29.34 -17.00
C ALA A 302 30.58 -29.46 -16.22
N ALA A 303 29.45 -29.50 -16.94
CA ALA A 303 28.13 -29.66 -16.33
C ALA A 303 28.01 -31.04 -15.66
N LYS A 304 27.61 -31.07 -14.38
CA LYS A 304 27.32 -32.32 -13.67
C LYS A 304 25.94 -32.85 -14.05
N ALA A 305 25.87 -34.09 -14.54
CA ALA A 305 24.61 -34.70 -14.99
C ALA A 305 23.73 -35.21 -13.83
N LYS A 306 24.32 -35.80 -12.79
CA LYS A 306 23.61 -36.33 -11.61
C LYS A 306 24.39 -36.05 -10.33
N SER A 307 23.68 -35.79 -9.24
CA SER A 307 24.23 -35.59 -7.90
C SER A 307 23.36 -36.29 -6.87
N LYS A 308 23.95 -36.73 -5.76
CA LYS A 308 23.24 -37.32 -4.61
C LYS A 308 22.14 -36.41 -4.06
N VAL A 309 22.30 -35.10 -4.23
CA VAL A 309 21.30 -34.09 -3.83
C VAL A 309 19.98 -34.27 -4.59
N ASN A 310 20.02 -34.64 -5.87
CA ASN A 310 18.82 -34.81 -6.68
C ASN A 310 17.94 -35.96 -6.17
N GLU A 311 18.54 -37.06 -5.68
CA GLU A 311 17.81 -38.19 -5.11
C GLU A 311 17.10 -37.82 -3.81
N THR A 312 17.76 -37.04 -2.95
CA THR A 312 17.13 -36.51 -1.72
C THR A 312 15.91 -35.65 -2.06
N VAL A 313 16.00 -34.81 -3.09
CA VAL A 313 14.87 -33.95 -3.50
C VAL A 313 13.69 -34.77 -4.01
N VAL A 314 13.93 -35.82 -4.80
CA VAL A 314 12.86 -36.73 -5.26
C VAL A 314 12.16 -37.39 -4.07
N ALA A 315 12.91 -37.83 -3.06
CA ALA A 315 12.34 -38.40 -1.84
C ALA A 315 11.49 -37.38 -1.07
N SER A 316 11.99 -36.16 -0.88
CA SER A 316 11.25 -35.06 -0.24
C SER A 316 9.96 -34.70 -0.98
N LEU A 317 9.99 -34.63 -2.31
CA LEU A 317 8.79 -34.37 -3.12
C LEU A 317 7.74 -35.48 -2.95
N THR A 318 8.17 -36.73 -3.00
CA THR A 318 7.30 -37.90 -2.82
C THR A 318 6.65 -37.89 -1.43
N GLU A 319 7.40 -37.53 -0.40
CA GLU A 319 6.88 -37.41 0.96
C GLU A 319 5.82 -36.31 1.07
N VAL A 320 6.07 -35.13 0.48
CA VAL A 320 5.09 -34.03 0.48
C VAL A 320 3.81 -34.44 -0.23
N PHE A 321 3.87 -35.07 -1.40
CA PHE A 321 2.66 -35.52 -2.09
C PHE A 321 1.86 -36.51 -1.25
N LYS A 322 2.54 -37.42 -0.54
CA LYS A 322 1.90 -38.35 0.40
C LYS A 322 1.26 -37.65 1.60
N GLN A 323 1.93 -36.67 2.21
CA GLN A 323 1.40 -35.93 3.37
C GLN A 323 0.15 -35.12 3.04
N PHE A 324 0.06 -34.60 1.81
CA PHE A 324 -1.07 -33.79 1.35
C PHE A 324 -2.13 -34.58 0.58
N ASP A 325 -2.00 -35.92 0.54
CA ASP A 325 -2.92 -36.84 -0.15
C ASP A 325 -3.13 -36.43 -1.62
N ILE A 326 -2.02 -36.20 -2.32
CA ILE A 326 -2.02 -35.86 -3.75
C ILE A 326 -1.44 -37.04 -4.53
N ASP A 327 -2.25 -37.59 -5.42
CA ASP A 327 -1.86 -38.64 -6.35
C ASP A 327 -0.98 -38.06 -7.48
N ALA A 328 0.32 -37.99 -7.21
CA ALA A 328 1.34 -37.47 -8.13
C ALA A 328 2.67 -38.22 -7.96
N GLN A 329 3.37 -38.47 -9.07
CA GLN A 329 4.63 -39.21 -9.07
C GLN A 329 5.73 -38.46 -9.84
N VAL A 330 6.94 -38.44 -9.29
CA VAL A 330 8.12 -37.90 -9.98
C VAL A 330 8.64 -38.95 -10.97
N THR A 331 8.51 -38.70 -12.26
CA THR A 331 8.89 -39.65 -13.33
C THR A 331 10.32 -39.43 -13.82
N GLY A 332 10.83 -38.21 -13.74
CA GLY A 332 12.17 -37.88 -14.19
C GLY A 332 12.64 -36.50 -13.72
N PHE A 333 13.89 -36.18 -14.04
CA PHE A 333 14.43 -34.84 -13.84
C PHE A 333 15.45 -34.49 -14.92
N MET A 334 15.49 -33.21 -15.28
CA MET A 334 16.44 -32.60 -16.20
C MET A 334 17.24 -31.54 -15.44
N ARG A 335 18.53 -31.78 -15.27
CA ARG A 335 19.43 -30.88 -14.53
C ARG A 335 20.03 -29.84 -15.49
N GLY A 336 19.70 -28.57 -15.26
CA GLY A 336 20.36 -27.43 -15.91
C GLY A 336 21.54 -26.90 -15.09
N PRO A 337 22.23 -25.84 -15.57
CA PRO A 337 23.36 -25.24 -14.87
C PRO A 337 22.98 -24.68 -13.49
N THR A 338 21.91 -23.90 -13.43
CA THR A 338 21.48 -23.20 -12.21
C THR A 338 20.30 -23.89 -11.51
N VAL A 339 19.44 -24.56 -12.27
CA VAL A 339 18.18 -25.16 -11.77
C VAL A 339 18.03 -26.59 -12.29
N THR A 340 17.42 -27.45 -11.48
CA THR A 340 16.96 -28.77 -11.91
C THR A 340 15.44 -28.76 -12.04
N ARG A 341 14.93 -29.23 -13.18
CA ARG A 341 13.50 -29.41 -13.42
C ARG A 341 13.09 -30.86 -13.16
N TYR A 342 12.16 -31.08 -12.25
CA TYR A 342 11.56 -32.37 -11.95
C TYR A 342 10.25 -32.50 -12.72
N GLU A 343 10.09 -33.60 -13.45
CA GLU A 343 8.86 -33.94 -14.15
C GLU A 343 7.95 -34.71 -13.19
N VAL A 344 6.78 -34.15 -12.90
CA VAL A 344 5.78 -34.75 -12.00
C VAL A 344 4.53 -35.06 -12.79
N GLU A 345 4.20 -36.33 -12.91
CA GLU A 345 2.96 -36.80 -13.53
C GLU A 345 1.82 -36.80 -12.50
N LEU A 346 0.64 -36.35 -12.92
CA LEU A 346 -0.54 -36.25 -12.06
C LEU A 346 -1.52 -37.38 -12.37
N GLY A 347 -2.12 -37.96 -11.34
CA GLY A 347 -3.22 -38.90 -11.50
C GLY A 347 -4.49 -38.23 -12.06
N ASN A 348 -5.38 -39.02 -12.67
CA ASN A 348 -6.57 -38.53 -13.38
C ASN A 348 -7.52 -37.67 -12.51
N ALA A 349 -7.49 -37.81 -11.18
CA ALA A 349 -8.35 -37.10 -10.25
C ALA A 349 -7.72 -35.79 -9.71
N VAL A 350 -6.44 -35.51 -10.01
CA VAL A 350 -5.70 -34.41 -9.42
C VAL A 350 -5.68 -33.20 -10.33
N LYS A 351 -6.25 -32.10 -9.84
CA LYS A 351 -6.23 -30.81 -10.51
C LYS A 351 -4.84 -30.15 -10.42
N VAL A 352 -4.40 -29.51 -11.50
CA VAL A 352 -3.10 -28.80 -11.56
C VAL A 352 -2.98 -27.72 -10.48
N GLU A 353 -4.08 -27.05 -10.14
CA GLU A 353 -4.11 -26.00 -9.13
C GLU A 353 -3.71 -26.51 -7.74
N ARG A 354 -3.97 -27.80 -7.43
CA ARG A 354 -3.59 -28.40 -6.14
C ARG A 354 -2.09 -28.43 -5.95
N ILE A 355 -1.33 -28.69 -7.01
CA ILE A 355 0.14 -28.69 -6.97
C ILE A 355 0.66 -27.26 -6.83
N THR A 356 0.08 -26.30 -7.57
CA THR A 356 0.48 -24.89 -7.46
C THR A 356 0.26 -24.32 -6.06
N ALA A 357 -0.79 -24.77 -5.36
CA ALA A 357 -1.07 -24.37 -3.97
C ALA A 357 -0.01 -24.89 -2.97
N LEU A 358 0.66 -26.01 -3.28
CA LEU A 358 1.71 -26.58 -2.45
C LEU A 358 3.09 -25.95 -2.64
N ALA A 359 3.25 -24.94 -3.50
CA ALA A 359 4.54 -24.33 -3.79
C ALA A 359 5.36 -23.97 -2.53
N LYS A 360 4.70 -23.41 -1.51
CA LYS A 360 5.34 -23.06 -0.23
C LYS A 360 5.75 -24.28 0.60
N ASN A 361 4.94 -25.33 0.60
CA ASN A 361 5.22 -26.55 1.36
C ASN A 361 6.35 -27.35 0.70
N ILE A 362 6.37 -27.38 -0.64
CA ILE A 362 7.46 -27.98 -1.43
C ILE A 362 8.76 -27.21 -1.19
N SER A 363 8.71 -25.86 -1.21
CA SER A 363 9.85 -24.99 -0.87
C SER A 363 10.41 -25.31 0.52
N TYR A 364 9.54 -25.48 1.52
CA TYR A 364 9.94 -25.84 2.87
C TYR A 364 10.59 -27.24 2.94
N ALA A 365 9.98 -28.25 2.33
CA ALA A 365 10.46 -29.64 2.38
C ALA A 365 11.79 -29.84 1.66
N VAL A 366 12.02 -29.10 0.56
CA VAL A 366 13.25 -29.16 -0.23
C VAL A 366 14.33 -28.21 0.31
N ALA A 367 14.03 -27.42 1.35
CA ALA A 367 14.92 -26.41 1.91
C ALA A 367 15.43 -25.40 0.87
N SER A 368 14.59 -25.05 -0.10
CA SER A 368 14.91 -24.08 -1.16
C SER A 368 13.91 -22.94 -1.16
N SER A 369 14.40 -21.70 -1.12
CA SER A 369 13.58 -20.49 -1.03
C SER A 369 12.81 -20.17 -2.31
N ASP A 370 13.23 -20.73 -3.44
CA ASP A 370 12.69 -20.38 -4.76
C ASP A 370 12.33 -21.66 -5.53
N VAL A 371 11.04 -22.02 -5.50
CA VAL A 371 10.50 -23.16 -6.23
C VAL A 371 9.52 -22.63 -7.26
N ARG A 372 9.79 -22.90 -8.54
CA ARG A 372 8.94 -22.48 -9.65
C ARG A 372 8.20 -23.68 -10.23
N ILE A 373 6.88 -23.56 -10.34
CA ILE A 373 6.02 -24.60 -10.90
C ILE A 373 5.58 -24.16 -12.30
N LEU A 374 5.92 -24.95 -13.32
CA LEU A 374 5.55 -24.77 -14.71
C LEU A 374 4.48 -25.79 -15.07
N SER A 375 3.29 -25.33 -15.42
CA SER A 375 2.15 -26.19 -15.72
C SER A 375 1.35 -25.68 -16.93
N PRO A 376 0.88 -26.55 -17.84
CA PRO A 376 1.34 -27.90 -18.17
C PRO A 376 2.59 -27.90 -19.07
N ILE A 377 3.37 -29.00 -19.08
CA ILE A 377 4.44 -29.17 -20.08
C ILE A 377 3.80 -29.52 -21.44
N PRO A 378 4.08 -28.78 -22.53
CA PRO A 378 3.54 -29.12 -23.84
C PRO A 378 3.91 -30.56 -24.26
N GLY A 379 2.90 -31.36 -24.64
CA GLY A 379 3.10 -32.73 -25.11
C GLY A 379 3.25 -33.81 -24.02
N LYS A 380 3.14 -33.46 -22.73
CA LYS A 380 3.11 -34.43 -21.62
C LYS A 380 2.04 -34.05 -20.59
N SER A 381 1.37 -35.03 -19.98
CA SER A 381 0.46 -34.81 -18.84
C SER A 381 1.22 -34.62 -17.52
N ALA A 382 2.22 -33.73 -17.53
CA ALA A 382 3.15 -33.53 -16.43
C ALA A 382 3.32 -32.05 -16.08
N VAL A 383 3.63 -31.82 -14.81
CA VAL A 383 3.99 -30.52 -14.24
C VAL A 383 5.50 -30.49 -14.00
N GLY A 384 6.16 -29.41 -14.43
CA GLY A 384 7.58 -29.19 -14.20
C GLY A 384 7.80 -28.42 -12.90
N ILE A 385 8.54 -28.98 -11.94
CA ILE A 385 8.94 -28.27 -10.72
C ILE A 385 10.43 -27.93 -10.83
N GLU A 386 10.76 -26.65 -10.91
CA GLU A 386 12.13 -26.16 -11.00
C GLU A 386 12.66 -25.78 -9.61
N ILE A 387 13.79 -26.36 -9.24
CA ILE A 387 14.44 -26.16 -7.96
C ILE A 387 15.91 -25.77 -8.21
N PRO A 388 16.42 -24.67 -7.61
CA PRO A 388 17.82 -24.28 -7.68
C PRO A 388 18.78 -25.39 -7.25
N ASN A 389 19.88 -25.51 -7.97
CA ASN A 389 20.97 -26.41 -7.61
C ASN A 389 21.71 -25.84 -6.39
N ALA A 390 22.01 -26.70 -5.41
CA ALA A 390 22.79 -26.30 -4.22
C ALA A 390 24.25 -25.91 -4.57
N ASP A 391 24.78 -26.44 -5.68
CA ASP A 391 26.16 -26.24 -6.15
C ASP A 391 26.25 -25.34 -7.39
N ARG A 392 25.43 -24.28 -7.43
CA ARG A 392 25.42 -23.27 -8.50
C ARG A 392 26.72 -22.46 -8.62
#